data_AF-A0A1D2QS90-F1
#
_entry.id   AF-A0A1D2QS90-F1
#
_cell.length_a   1.000
_cell.length_b   1.000
_cell.length_c   1.000
_cell.angle_alpha   90.00
_cell.angle_beta   90.00
_cell.angle_gamma   90.00
#
_symmetry.space_group_name_H-M   'P 1'
#
loop_
_entity.id
_entity.type
_entity.pdbx_description
1 polymer ?
#
loop_
_entity_poly.entity_id
_entity_poly.type
_entity_poly.pdbx_seq_one_letter_code
_entity_poly.pdbx_strand_id
1 'polypeptide(L)'
;MIRGGVNGRLVALKVFDDQGDSDVAMEVANTITSDPDIVLVLNDFGGDHAATISQIYEDAQLPTITASSTDNAITRNKPWVFMLAPNNHFQGVFTAHYIDSVFAAKTVGIIYDASAFGRTLFDSFSQTANTLGMTVNYSRRVDGRQADVDELLEQIAADFNTREQPDILYLATQVKESANLLTLIQSTDNQLRLLCSTECARPKFIDYVNHDSRERAQPGYYSDHLLTVSPFMLDIANQQAQVFYQQFTQEYPAVRLFNRAAYYYDAASLAVAALRKLTFSETNTAMDSVAVRAQIWRALAQRYRYDQALQGVTGALYFDSEGNADSELAVGYYAGQKMIPAPVQYRSRQPKEQLPVAELLSDVWRGDVIMLGDSLLRRTRVVYTGMDIQRVNQLDTVQSQYNLTFYLWFRFSGDFADTDITFEHAVTPIVLDEPLLSQTDNGMTTRVYQVTGDFKRHFPFNDYPFDHQTLPISFHHKTEQADRLLYVNDSLGLKAPPLSKKLLDTISGWQLEHILLFQSRIALADIAPVFYSQFNALIHIKRNAWNVLLKKPVSDSVINLVGLSRLFYAGKKRAGPHKTGLLGIDYHRFFPFKIYHHYVG
;
A
#
# COMPACT_ATOMS: atom_id res chain seq x y z
N MET A 1 -5.99 6.62 -16.68
CA MET A 1 -7.03 7.16 -17.60
C MET A 1 -8.14 6.14 -17.83
N ILE A 2 -9.40 6.53 -17.61
CA ILE A 2 -10.56 5.69 -17.95
C ILE A 2 -10.73 5.73 -19.47
N ARG A 3 -10.15 4.76 -20.20
CA ARG A 3 -10.33 4.67 -21.66
C ARG A 3 -11.82 4.50 -21.96
N GLY A 4 -12.45 5.51 -22.57
CA GLY A 4 -13.88 5.52 -22.90
C GLY A 4 -14.82 6.19 -21.88
N GLY A 5 -14.30 6.77 -20.79
CA GLY A 5 -15.11 7.49 -19.80
C GLY A 5 -15.96 6.59 -18.90
N VAL A 6 -16.92 7.19 -18.18
CA VAL A 6 -17.88 6.50 -17.31
C VAL A 6 -19.24 6.45 -18.01
N ASN A 7 -19.75 5.25 -18.30
CA ASN A 7 -21.00 5.03 -19.02
C ASN A 7 -21.09 5.83 -20.34
N GLY A 8 -19.97 5.89 -21.08
CA GLY A 8 -19.85 6.63 -22.35
C GLY A 8 -19.68 8.15 -22.20
N ARG A 9 -19.64 8.69 -20.99
CA ARG A 9 -19.42 10.12 -20.71
C ARG A 9 -17.99 10.38 -20.22
N LEU A 10 -17.38 11.45 -20.70
CA LEU A 10 -16.07 11.88 -20.21
C LEU A 10 -16.21 12.44 -18.78
N VAL A 11 -15.20 12.18 -17.95
CA VAL A 11 -15.09 12.74 -16.60
C VAL A 11 -14.02 13.83 -16.66
N ALA A 12 -14.35 15.03 -16.17
CA ALA A 12 -13.41 16.14 -16.06
C ALA A 12 -12.99 16.32 -14.60
N LEU A 13 -11.69 16.55 -14.38
CA LEU A 13 -11.15 16.95 -13.07
C LEU A 13 -10.95 18.47 -13.09
N LYS A 14 -11.73 19.20 -12.28
CA LYS A 14 -11.48 20.63 -11.99
C LYS A 14 -10.64 20.71 -10.72
N VAL A 15 -9.51 21.42 -10.78
CA VAL A 15 -8.56 21.55 -9.66
C VAL A 15 -8.65 22.96 -9.09
N PHE A 16 -8.71 23.05 -7.76
CA PHE A 16 -8.73 24.28 -6.99
C PHE A 16 -7.59 24.24 -5.97
N ASP A 17 -6.92 25.37 -5.75
CA ASP A 17 -5.80 25.51 -4.82
C ASP A 17 -6.21 26.46 -3.69
N ASP A 18 -6.31 25.93 -2.47
CA ASP A 18 -6.64 26.70 -1.28
C ASP A 18 -5.43 27.37 -0.62
N GLN A 19 -4.22 27.12 -1.15
CA GLN A 19 -2.95 27.64 -0.66
C GLN A 19 -2.63 27.27 0.80
N GLY A 20 -3.38 26.33 1.39
CA GLY A 20 -3.35 26.05 2.83
C GLY A 20 -3.81 27.21 3.72
N ASP A 21 -4.47 28.22 3.15
CA ASP A 21 -4.99 29.39 3.85
C ASP A 21 -6.49 29.24 4.16
N SER A 22 -6.90 29.62 5.36
CA SER A 22 -8.28 29.41 5.82
C SER A 22 -9.30 30.24 5.07
N ASP A 23 -8.97 31.49 4.71
CA ASP A 23 -9.91 32.38 4.03
C ASP A 23 -10.06 31.96 2.57
N VAL A 24 -8.94 31.63 1.92
CA VAL A 24 -8.93 31.10 0.55
C VAL A 24 -9.68 29.77 0.48
N ALA A 25 -9.49 28.86 1.45
CA ALA A 25 -10.20 27.59 1.50
C ALA A 25 -11.73 27.77 1.57
N MET A 26 -12.21 28.75 2.33
CA MET A 26 -13.65 29.07 2.40
C MET A 26 -14.18 29.63 1.09
N GLU A 27 -13.44 30.53 0.43
CA GLU A 27 -13.82 31.07 -0.88
C GLU A 27 -13.88 29.97 -1.95
N VAL A 28 -12.87 29.09 -1.97
CA VAL A 28 -12.80 27.93 -2.86
C VAL A 28 -13.99 27.00 -2.63
N ALA A 29 -14.31 26.67 -1.37
CA ALA A 29 -15.45 25.80 -1.04
C ALA A 29 -16.79 26.40 -1.50
N ASN A 30 -17.00 27.70 -1.29
CA ASN A 30 -18.20 28.39 -1.76
C ASN A 30 -18.30 28.42 -3.30
N THR A 31 -17.16 28.62 -3.98
CA THR A 31 -17.08 28.54 -5.44
C THR A 31 -17.45 27.15 -5.95
N ILE A 32 -16.91 26.11 -5.30
CA ILE A 32 -17.17 24.70 -5.65
C ILE A 32 -18.65 24.34 -5.48
N THR A 33 -19.25 24.70 -4.35
CA THR A 33 -20.65 24.36 -4.06
C THR A 33 -21.63 25.06 -4.99
N SER A 34 -21.29 26.27 -5.46
CA SER A 34 -22.08 27.08 -6.38
C SER A 34 -22.01 26.60 -7.84
N ASP A 35 -21.02 25.79 -8.22
CA ASP A 35 -20.89 25.26 -9.57
C ASP A 35 -21.73 23.97 -9.74
N PRO A 36 -22.81 23.98 -10.54
CA PRO A 36 -23.65 22.81 -10.75
C PRO A 36 -22.96 21.68 -11.53
N ASP A 37 -21.86 21.96 -12.25
CA ASP A 37 -21.08 20.92 -12.94
C ASP A 37 -20.27 20.06 -11.96
N ILE A 38 -20.07 20.54 -10.73
CA ILE A 38 -19.35 19.80 -9.69
C ILE A 38 -20.33 18.91 -8.94
N VAL A 39 -20.14 17.60 -9.08
CA VAL A 39 -21.04 16.57 -8.55
C VAL A 39 -20.41 15.72 -7.44
N LEU A 40 -19.09 15.81 -7.26
CA LEU A 40 -18.31 15.14 -6.23
C LEU A 40 -17.01 15.92 -5.99
N VAL A 41 -16.55 15.95 -4.74
CA VAL A 41 -15.28 16.58 -4.35
C VAL A 41 -14.32 15.52 -3.82
N LEU A 42 -13.07 15.57 -4.26
CA LEU A 42 -11.94 14.92 -3.59
C LEU A 42 -11.17 16.02 -2.86
N ASN A 43 -11.06 15.95 -1.53
CA ASN A 43 -10.47 17.03 -0.75
C ASN A 43 -9.37 16.57 0.22
N ASP A 44 -8.31 17.37 0.34
CA ASP A 44 -7.33 17.29 1.42
C ASP A 44 -7.60 18.45 2.39
N PHE A 45 -8.41 18.22 3.42
CA PHE A 45 -8.66 19.28 4.41
C PHE A 45 -7.38 19.51 5.22
N GLY A 46 -6.77 20.69 5.04
CA GLY A 46 -5.63 21.15 5.82
C GLY A 46 -6.05 21.85 7.12
N GLY A 47 -5.25 21.68 8.18
CA GLY A 47 -5.29 22.55 9.36
C GLY A 47 -6.59 22.55 10.19
N ASP A 48 -6.69 23.54 11.08
CA ASP A 48 -7.77 23.67 12.07
C ASP A 48 -9.14 24.07 11.46
N HIS A 49 -9.21 24.35 10.14
CA HIS A 49 -10.43 24.78 9.44
C HIS A 49 -11.17 23.64 8.72
N ALA A 50 -10.64 22.41 8.76
CA ALA A 50 -11.21 21.23 8.11
C ALA A 50 -12.69 20.98 8.47
N ALA A 51 -13.05 21.15 9.73
CA ALA A 51 -14.43 20.99 10.22
C ALA A 51 -15.39 22.03 9.61
N THR A 52 -14.93 23.26 9.39
CA THR A 52 -15.72 24.33 8.79
C THR A 52 -15.93 24.08 7.30
N ILE A 53 -14.88 23.72 6.56
CA ILE A 53 -14.99 23.46 5.11
C ILE A 53 -15.87 22.23 4.84
N SER A 54 -15.74 21.17 5.64
CA SER A 54 -16.61 20.00 5.51
C SER A 54 -18.08 20.33 5.78
N GLN A 55 -18.38 21.28 6.68
CA GLN A 55 -19.75 21.75 6.90
C GLN A 55 -20.32 22.46 5.66
N ILE A 56 -19.52 23.27 4.95
CA ILE A 56 -19.96 23.94 3.72
C ILE A 56 -20.40 22.91 2.65
N TYR A 57 -19.63 21.82 2.48
CA TYR A 57 -19.99 20.75 1.54
C TYR A 57 -21.19 19.93 2.00
N GLU A 58 -21.31 19.67 3.30
CA GLU A 58 -22.47 19.02 3.91
C GLU A 58 -23.75 19.83 3.65
N ASP A 59 -23.74 21.13 3.95
CA ASP A 59 -24.89 22.01 3.77
C ASP A 59 -25.33 22.10 2.30
N ALA A 60 -24.36 22.03 1.37
CA ALA A 60 -24.61 22.00 -0.07
C ALA A 60 -25.01 20.61 -0.61
N GLN A 61 -25.10 19.59 0.24
CA GLN A 61 -25.36 18.19 -0.13
C GLN A 61 -24.44 17.72 -1.27
N LEU A 62 -23.16 18.04 -1.15
CA LEU A 62 -22.13 17.73 -2.15
C LEU A 62 -21.26 16.57 -1.65
N PRO A 63 -21.36 15.36 -2.25
CA PRO A 63 -20.57 14.21 -1.84
C PRO A 63 -19.08 14.53 -1.86
N THR A 64 -18.43 14.39 -0.70
CA THR A 64 -17.02 14.74 -0.54
C THR A 64 -16.26 13.55 0.02
N ILE A 65 -15.14 13.20 -0.59
CA ILE A 65 -14.23 12.15 -0.10
C ILE A 65 -12.91 12.83 0.27
N THR A 66 -12.50 12.69 1.53
CA THR A 66 -11.12 13.00 1.95
C THR A 66 -10.33 11.74 2.21
N ALA A 67 -9.04 11.78 1.85
CA ALA A 67 -8.18 10.61 1.88
C ALA A 67 -6.94 10.78 2.77
N SER A 68 -6.79 11.93 3.42
CA SER A 68 -5.58 12.26 4.19
C SER A 68 -5.84 13.04 5.47
N SER A 69 -6.98 13.70 5.60
CA SER A 69 -7.40 14.36 6.83
C SER A 69 -7.92 13.33 7.82
N THR A 70 -7.71 13.57 9.11
CA THR A 70 -8.00 12.58 10.18
C THR A 70 -8.83 13.15 11.33
N ASP A 71 -9.21 14.43 11.26
CA ASP A 71 -10.05 15.05 12.30
C ASP A 71 -11.45 14.45 12.30
N ASN A 72 -11.84 13.90 13.45
CA ASN A 72 -13.16 13.34 13.70
C ASN A 72 -14.31 14.31 13.39
N ALA A 73 -14.09 15.61 13.49
CA ALA A 73 -15.11 16.61 13.19
C ALA A 73 -15.47 16.69 11.69
N ILE A 74 -14.65 16.15 10.78
CA ILE A 74 -14.89 16.20 9.33
C ILE A 74 -16.10 15.37 8.89
N THR A 75 -16.39 14.28 9.60
CA THR A 75 -17.45 13.31 9.24
C THR A 75 -18.58 13.28 10.27
N ARG A 76 -18.30 13.67 11.52
CA ARG A 76 -19.30 13.69 12.60
C ARG A 76 -20.51 14.55 12.22
N ASN A 77 -21.68 13.89 12.19
CA ASN A 77 -22.97 14.48 11.80
C ASN A 77 -22.98 15.08 10.38
N LYS A 78 -22.14 14.57 9.47
CA LYS A 78 -22.02 15.06 8.08
C LYS A 78 -22.15 13.90 7.08
N PRO A 79 -23.36 13.35 6.86
CA PRO A 79 -23.59 12.17 6.02
C PRO A 79 -23.12 12.29 4.56
N TRP A 80 -22.84 13.50 4.04
CA TRP A 80 -22.31 13.70 2.68
C TRP A 80 -20.79 13.70 2.61
N VAL A 81 -20.10 13.64 3.75
CA VAL A 81 -18.64 13.68 3.84
C VAL A 81 -18.11 12.32 4.27
N PHE A 82 -17.17 11.79 3.49
CA PHE A 82 -16.57 10.47 3.67
C PHE A 82 -15.06 10.60 3.87
N MET A 83 -14.49 9.85 4.80
CA MET A 83 -13.08 9.91 5.16
C MET A 83 -12.43 8.54 5.07
N LEU A 84 -11.41 8.39 4.22
CA LEU A 84 -10.69 7.12 4.05
C LEU A 84 -9.56 6.94 5.06
N ALA A 85 -8.90 8.03 5.45
CA ALA A 85 -7.83 7.94 6.43
C ALA A 85 -8.42 7.59 7.81
N PRO A 86 -7.74 6.75 8.62
CA PRO A 86 -8.18 6.46 9.98
C PRO A 86 -8.24 7.74 10.81
N ASN A 87 -9.36 7.99 11.50
CA ASN A 87 -9.51 9.21 12.31
C ASN A 87 -8.61 9.20 13.56
N ASN A 88 -8.37 10.38 14.13
CA ASN A 88 -7.45 10.55 15.27
C ASN A 88 -7.89 9.75 16.50
N HIS A 89 -9.20 9.73 16.80
CA HIS A 89 -9.71 8.95 17.93
C HIS A 89 -9.34 7.46 17.79
N PHE A 90 -9.63 6.86 16.63
CA PHE A 90 -9.32 5.47 16.35
C PHE A 90 -7.82 5.17 16.49
N GLN A 91 -6.96 6.05 15.99
CA GLN A 91 -5.51 5.92 16.11
C GLN A 91 -5.03 5.95 17.58
N GLY A 92 -5.58 6.86 18.40
CA GLY A 92 -5.21 6.98 19.81
C GLY A 92 -5.64 5.76 20.63
N VAL A 93 -6.86 5.26 20.41
CA VAL A 93 -7.39 4.04 21.04
C VAL A 93 -6.57 2.81 20.60
N PHE A 94 -6.33 2.63 19.30
CA PHE A 94 -5.48 1.55 18.76
C PHE A 94 -4.09 1.55 19.41
N THR A 95 -3.46 2.73 19.50
CA THR A 95 -2.11 2.87 20.06
C THR A 95 -2.05 2.43 21.52
N ALA A 96 -3.03 2.82 22.35
CA ALA A 96 -3.09 2.40 23.75
C ALA A 96 -3.25 0.88 23.88
N HIS A 97 -4.15 0.28 23.10
CA HIS A 97 -4.33 -1.17 23.08
C HIS A 97 -3.09 -1.92 22.61
N TYR A 98 -2.41 -1.42 21.56
CA TYR A 98 -1.16 -2.02 21.09
C TYR A 98 -0.10 -2.00 22.19
N ILE A 99 0.05 -0.86 22.87
CA ILE A 99 1.03 -0.70 23.94
C ILE A 99 0.77 -1.66 25.10
N ASP A 100 -0.46 -1.72 25.60
CA ASP A 100 -0.84 -2.61 26.69
C ASP A 100 -0.64 -4.08 26.33
N SER A 101 -1.18 -4.51 25.18
CA SER A 101 -1.18 -5.93 24.79
C SER A 101 0.18 -6.48 24.35
N VAL A 102 1.01 -5.65 23.69
CA VAL A 102 2.30 -6.08 23.15
C VAL A 102 3.44 -5.90 24.15
N PHE A 103 3.43 -4.81 24.91
CA PHE A 103 4.51 -4.49 25.85
C PHE A 103 4.14 -4.70 27.32
N ALA A 104 2.87 -4.96 27.64
CA ALA A 104 2.37 -5.07 29.01
C ALA A 104 2.78 -3.88 29.90
N ALA A 105 2.87 -2.69 29.29
CA ALA A 105 3.32 -1.47 29.94
C ALA A 105 2.40 -1.12 31.14
N LYS A 106 2.99 -0.59 32.20
CA LYS A 106 2.26 -0.10 33.38
C LYS A 106 2.29 1.41 33.47
N THR A 107 3.35 2.02 32.98
CA THR A 107 3.52 3.47 32.90
C THR A 107 3.74 3.90 31.47
N VAL A 108 3.04 4.95 31.06
CA VAL A 108 3.15 5.51 29.71
C VAL A 108 3.36 7.02 29.78
N GLY A 109 4.21 7.53 28.89
CA GLY A 109 4.34 8.96 28.65
C GLY A 109 3.72 9.35 27.31
N ILE A 110 3.34 10.62 27.18
CA ILE A 110 2.92 11.18 25.89
C ILE A 110 3.42 12.61 25.69
N ILE A 111 3.98 12.91 24.52
CA ILE A 111 4.23 14.28 24.07
C ILE A 111 3.33 14.51 22.85
N TYR A 112 2.52 15.56 22.87
CA TYR A 112 1.48 15.77 21.87
C TYR A 112 1.47 17.21 21.34
N ASP A 113 1.09 17.35 20.06
CA ASP A 113 0.95 18.65 19.41
C ASP A 113 -0.34 19.39 19.81
N ALA A 114 -0.30 20.72 19.79
CA ALA A 114 -1.39 21.59 20.22
C ALA A 114 -2.58 21.66 19.24
N SER A 115 -2.45 21.15 18.01
CA SER A 115 -3.54 21.12 17.03
C SER A 115 -4.65 20.14 17.41
N ALA A 116 -5.73 20.09 16.62
CA ALA A 116 -6.78 19.07 16.75
C ALA A 116 -6.22 17.64 16.64
N PHE A 117 -5.18 17.43 15.83
CA PHE A 117 -4.51 16.14 15.67
C PHE A 117 -3.90 15.64 16.98
N GLY A 118 -2.95 16.39 17.55
CA GLY A 118 -2.26 15.96 18.77
C GLY A 118 -3.17 15.91 19.99
N ARG A 119 -4.11 16.85 20.14
CA ARG A 119 -5.09 16.84 21.25
C ARG A 119 -6.02 15.64 21.22
N THR A 120 -6.58 15.30 20.05
CA THR A 120 -7.50 14.15 19.95
C THR A 120 -6.77 12.83 20.21
N LEU A 121 -5.52 12.71 19.73
CA LEU A 121 -4.67 11.57 20.06
C LEU A 121 -4.39 11.50 21.56
N PHE A 122 -4.04 12.62 22.21
CA PHE A 122 -3.80 12.68 23.65
C PHE A 122 -5.01 12.26 24.47
N ASP A 123 -6.19 12.82 24.18
CA ASP A 123 -7.41 12.52 24.91
C ASP A 123 -7.77 11.03 24.77
N SER A 124 -7.81 10.53 23.54
CA SER A 124 -8.21 9.16 23.24
C SER A 124 -7.22 8.13 23.76
N PHE A 125 -5.92 8.39 23.61
CA PHE A 125 -4.86 7.54 24.14
C PHE A 125 -4.90 7.50 25.67
N SER A 126 -4.92 8.66 26.33
CA SER A 126 -4.84 8.75 27.80
C SER A 126 -6.07 8.14 28.47
N GLN A 127 -7.26 8.39 27.94
CA GLN A 127 -8.49 7.76 28.44
C GLN A 127 -8.45 6.23 28.30
N THR A 128 -8.02 5.74 27.14
CA THR A 128 -7.92 4.29 26.88
C THR A 128 -6.84 3.65 27.75
N ALA A 129 -5.67 4.28 27.88
CA ALA A 129 -4.58 3.83 28.73
C ALA A 129 -5.02 3.66 30.18
N ASN A 130 -5.71 4.66 30.74
CA ASN A 130 -6.26 4.57 32.09
C ASN A 130 -7.31 3.45 32.23
N THR A 131 -8.15 3.25 31.21
CA THR A 131 -9.16 2.17 31.20
C THR A 131 -8.51 0.77 31.17
N LEU A 132 -7.37 0.66 30.49
CA LEU A 132 -6.54 -0.56 30.45
C LEU A 132 -5.67 -0.75 31.71
N GLY A 133 -5.72 0.18 32.67
CA GLY A 133 -4.98 0.11 33.92
C GLY A 133 -3.52 0.58 33.82
N MET A 134 -3.15 1.24 32.72
CA MET A 134 -1.87 1.95 32.60
C MET A 134 -1.95 3.32 33.27
N THR A 135 -0.83 3.79 33.83
CA THR A 135 -0.71 5.13 34.41
C THR A 135 -0.01 6.07 33.44
N VAL A 136 -0.69 7.15 33.05
CA VAL A 136 -0.05 8.24 32.28
C VAL A 136 0.75 9.12 33.25
N ASN A 137 2.04 8.86 33.42
CA ASN A 137 2.90 9.55 34.40
C ASN A 137 3.72 10.72 33.81
N TYR A 138 3.67 10.89 32.48
CA TYR A 138 4.30 11.99 31.77
C TYR A 138 3.39 12.51 30.65
N SER A 139 3.14 13.81 30.63
CA SER A 139 2.44 14.46 29.51
C SER A 139 3.00 15.85 29.24
N ARG A 140 3.34 16.16 27.99
CA ARG A 140 3.71 17.51 27.55
C ARG A 140 3.02 17.89 26.25
N ARG A 141 2.60 19.15 26.17
CA ARG A 141 2.05 19.75 24.96
C ARG A 141 3.13 20.56 24.24
N VAL A 142 3.20 20.43 22.93
CA VAL A 142 4.07 21.21 22.04
C VAL A 142 3.17 22.03 21.11
N ASP A 143 3.42 23.33 20.95
CA ASP A 143 2.85 24.10 19.85
C ASP A 143 3.92 24.30 18.78
N GLY A 144 3.84 23.53 17.68
CA GLY A 144 4.83 23.62 16.60
C GLY A 144 4.90 24.99 15.89
N ARG A 145 3.93 25.88 16.14
CA ARG A 145 3.83 27.20 15.49
C ARG A 145 4.52 28.31 16.26
N GLN A 146 4.93 28.07 17.51
CA GLN A 146 5.62 29.08 18.31
C GLN A 146 7.05 29.28 17.81
N ALA A 147 7.56 30.52 17.90
CA ALA A 147 8.86 30.90 17.34
C ALA A 147 10.04 30.17 18.00
N ASP A 148 9.89 29.81 19.29
CA ASP A 148 10.88 29.17 20.15
C ASP A 148 10.63 27.66 20.31
N VAL A 149 9.95 27.01 19.35
CA VAL A 149 9.61 25.58 19.42
C VAL A 149 10.84 24.71 19.66
N ASP A 150 11.97 24.99 18.99
CA ASP A 150 13.17 24.16 19.11
C ASP A 150 13.73 24.21 20.56
N GLU A 151 13.71 25.38 21.23
CA GLU A 151 14.08 25.51 22.64
C GLU A 151 13.10 24.78 23.57
N LEU A 152 11.80 24.85 23.28
CA LEU A 152 10.78 24.09 24.02
C LEU A 152 11.04 22.58 23.93
N LEU A 153 11.41 22.05 22.75
CA LEU A 153 11.73 20.63 22.59
C LEU A 153 12.96 20.21 23.42
N GLU A 154 13.99 21.05 23.47
CA GLU A 154 15.18 20.83 24.31
C GLU A 154 14.82 20.81 25.81
N GLN A 155 13.98 21.75 26.26
CA GLN A 155 13.50 21.80 27.65
C GLN A 155 12.67 20.57 28.01
N ILE A 156 11.76 20.15 27.12
CA ILE A 156 10.95 18.93 27.28
C ILE A 156 11.85 17.70 27.40
N ALA A 157 12.84 17.55 26.50
CA ALA A 157 13.75 16.43 26.52
C ALA A 157 14.64 16.42 27.78
N ALA A 158 15.15 17.57 28.21
CA ALA A 158 15.94 17.68 29.44
C ALA A 158 15.12 17.31 30.69
N ASP A 159 13.88 17.79 30.78
CA ASP A 159 12.92 17.43 31.84
C ASP A 159 12.54 15.94 31.79
N PHE A 160 12.43 15.36 30.60
CA PHE A 160 12.14 13.93 30.41
C PHE A 160 13.33 13.03 30.79
N ASN A 161 14.55 13.44 30.44
CA ASN A 161 15.76 12.64 30.69
C ASN A 161 16.22 12.64 32.15
N THR A 162 15.70 13.53 33.01
CA THR A 162 16.09 13.68 34.41
C THR A 162 15.11 13.07 35.42
N ARG A 163 14.00 12.51 34.95
CA ARG A 163 12.94 11.89 35.77
C ARG A 163 12.95 10.37 35.64
N GLU A 164 12.10 9.72 36.45
CA GLU A 164 11.73 8.32 36.23
C GLU A 164 11.00 8.19 34.87
N GLN A 165 11.55 7.36 33.99
CA GLN A 165 11.05 7.17 32.64
C GLN A 165 9.87 6.18 32.63
N PRO A 166 8.84 6.42 31.80
CA PRO A 166 7.78 5.44 31.58
C PRO A 166 8.32 4.19 30.86
N ASP A 167 7.56 3.10 30.91
CA ASP A 167 7.88 1.88 30.13
C ASP A 167 7.92 2.14 28.62
N ILE A 168 7.15 3.13 28.17
CA ILE A 168 7.07 3.57 26.78
C ILE A 168 6.63 5.03 26.70
N LEU A 169 7.20 5.78 25.74
CA LEU A 169 6.81 7.15 25.43
C LEU A 169 6.14 7.21 24.05
N TYR A 170 4.94 7.80 24.00
CA TYR A 170 4.19 8.03 22.77
C TYR A 170 4.42 9.45 22.24
N LEU A 171 4.92 9.56 21.00
CA LEU A 171 5.11 10.82 20.29
C LEU A 171 3.91 11.10 19.37
N ALA A 172 2.95 11.88 19.87
CA ALA A 172 1.76 12.35 19.16
C ALA A 172 1.95 13.77 18.60
N THR A 173 3.14 14.04 18.07
CA THR A 173 3.55 15.33 17.49
C THR A 173 3.68 15.27 15.97
N GLN A 174 3.82 16.44 15.34
CA GLN A 174 4.07 16.57 13.90
C GLN A 174 5.46 16.04 13.50
N VAL A 175 5.71 15.83 12.20
CA VAL A 175 6.91 15.14 11.68
C VAL A 175 8.23 15.72 12.21
N LYS A 176 8.39 17.05 12.18
CA LYS A 176 9.65 17.72 12.56
C LYS A 176 9.90 17.56 14.06
N GLU A 177 8.88 17.83 14.86
CA GLU A 177 8.90 17.79 16.31
C GLU A 177 9.19 16.37 16.80
N SER A 178 8.53 15.35 16.22
CA SER A 178 8.79 13.94 16.54
C SER A 178 10.23 13.53 16.22
N ALA A 179 10.79 13.99 15.09
CA ALA A 179 12.16 13.69 14.71
C ALA A 179 13.18 14.36 15.64
N ASN A 180 12.95 15.61 16.02
CA ASN A 180 13.80 16.35 16.96
C ASN A 180 13.72 15.76 18.38
N LEU A 181 12.52 15.40 18.85
CA LEU A 181 12.35 14.74 20.15
C LEU A 181 13.04 13.38 20.20
N LEU A 182 12.99 12.60 19.11
CA LEU A 182 13.71 11.33 19.02
C LEU A 182 15.21 11.53 19.27
N THR A 183 15.84 12.47 18.58
CA THR A 183 17.30 12.69 18.68
C THR A 183 17.72 13.33 20.00
N LEU A 184 16.83 14.07 20.67
CA LEU A 184 17.08 14.67 21.98
C LEU A 184 16.86 13.69 23.16
N ILE A 185 15.93 12.73 23.02
CA ILE A 185 15.58 11.79 24.09
C ILE A 185 16.39 10.50 24.01
N GLN A 186 16.59 9.95 22.81
CA GLN A 186 17.35 8.71 22.67
C GLN A 186 18.86 8.95 22.71
N SER A 187 19.56 8.02 23.37
CA SER A 187 21.00 7.91 23.37
C SER A 187 21.38 6.44 23.43
N THR A 188 22.65 6.11 23.16
CA THR A 188 23.16 4.73 23.29
C THR A 188 22.99 4.15 24.70
N ASP A 189 22.92 5.02 25.71
CA ASP A 189 22.80 4.64 27.12
C ASP A 189 21.33 4.55 27.59
N ASN A 190 20.38 5.00 26.76
CA ASN A 190 18.95 5.03 27.07
C ASN A 190 18.12 4.40 25.94
N GLN A 191 17.89 3.08 26.02
CA GLN A 191 17.04 2.34 25.10
C GLN A 191 15.55 2.39 25.50
N LEU A 192 15.04 3.60 25.72
CA LEU A 192 13.61 3.79 25.94
C LEU A 192 12.81 3.33 24.72
N ARG A 193 11.75 2.56 24.95
CA ARG A 193 10.79 2.22 23.90
C ARG A 193 10.01 3.46 23.51
N LEU A 194 10.03 3.77 22.22
CA LEU A 194 9.27 4.87 21.63
C LEU A 194 8.28 4.32 20.62
N LEU A 195 7.06 4.83 20.69
CA LEU A 195 6.06 4.68 19.65
C LEU A 195 5.68 6.07 19.17
N CYS A 196 5.58 6.26 17.86
CA CYS A 196 5.19 7.51 17.26
C CYS A 196 3.87 7.39 16.50
N SER A 197 3.15 8.51 16.39
CA SER A 197 1.96 8.63 15.56
C SER A 197 2.26 8.37 14.08
N THR A 198 1.21 8.40 13.25
CA THR A 198 1.33 8.22 11.79
C THR A 198 2.26 9.22 11.10
N GLU A 199 2.62 10.31 11.77
CA GLU A 199 3.58 11.29 11.25
C GLU A 199 4.99 10.71 11.08
N CYS A 200 5.40 9.76 11.93
CA CYS A 200 6.70 9.10 11.79
C CYS A 200 6.74 8.06 10.67
N ALA A 201 5.59 7.63 10.13
CA ALA A 201 5.54 6.76 8.95
C ALA A 201 5.74 7.52 7.63
N ARG A 202 5.82 8.86 7.66
CA ARG A 202 5.96 9.70 6.46
C ARG A 202 7.43 9.72 6.00
N PRO A 203 7.70 9.71 4.68
CA PRO A 203 9.08 9.71 4.17
C PRO A 203 9.97 10.86 4.70
N LYS A 204 9.39 12.04 4.95
CA LYS A 204 10.14 13.19 5.50
C LYS A 204 10.66 12.97 6.92
N PHE A 205 10.05 12.07 7.70
CA PHE A 205 10.48 11.83 9.08
C PHE A 205 11.95 11.43 9.14
N ILE A 206 12.34 10.41 8.38
CA ILE A 206 13.72 9.94 8.38
C ILE A 206 14.69 10.96 7.76
N ASP A 207 14.23 11.80 6.84
CA ASP A 207 15.02 12.92 6.32
C ASP A 207 15.33 13.94 7.44
N TYR A 208 14.37 14.20 8.35
CA TYR A 208 14.61 15.06 9.51
C TYR A 208 15.56 14.45 10.54
N VAL A 209 15.41 13.16 10.87
CA VAL A 209 16.35 12.47 11.79
C VAL A 209 17.76 12.48 11.22
N ASN A 210 17.89 12.31 9.90
CA ASN A 210 19.16 12.41 9.17
C ASN A 210 19.78 13.81 9.18
N HIS A 211 19.19 14.85 9.78
CA HIS A 211 19.90 16.10 10.04
C HIS A 211 20.94 15.96 11.17
N ASP A 212 20.79 15.02 12.10
CA ASP A 212 21.83 14.69 13.08
C ASP A 212 22.96 13.90 12.39
N SER A 213 24.22 14.23 12.71
CA SER A 213 25.39 13.61 12.10
C SER A 213 25.59 12.14 12.50
N ARG A 214 25.11 11.73 13.68
CA ARG A 214 25.22 10.35 14.19
C ARG A 214 24.33 9.40 13.41
N GLU A 215 23.10 9.79 13.11
CA GLU A 215 22.19 9.00 12.27
C GLU A 215 22.77 8.80 10.86
N ARG A 216 23.39 9.83 10.27
CA ARG A 216 24.04 9.71 8.96
C ARG A 216 25.28 8.83 8.98
N ALA A 217 26.07 8.92 10.05
CA ALA A 217 27.30 8.15 10.21
C ALA A 217 27.01 6.67 10.48
N GLN A 218 25.95 6.38 11.24
CA GLN A 218 25.50 5.04 11.58
C GLN A 218 23.98 4.98 11.35
N PRO A 219 23.52 4.52 10.17
CA PRO A 219 22.10 4.37 9.89
C PRO A 219 21.41 3.49 10.94
N GLY A 220 20.37 4.03 11.58
CA GLY A 220 19.71 3.39 12.71
C GLY A 220 20.16 3.85 14.08
N TYR A 221 21.11 4.80 14.20
CA TYR A 221 21.64 5.25 15.50
C TYR A 221 20.55 5.69 16.49
N TYR A 222 19.56 6.46 16.01
CA TYR A 222 18.35 6.80 16.77
C TYR A 222 17.11 6.11 16.23
N SER A 223 17.07 5.90 14.91
CA SER A 223 15.84 5.44 14.29
C SER A 223 15.54 3.97 14.57
N ASP A 224 16.54 3.11 14.79
CA ASP A 224 16.28 1.69 14.97
C ASP A 224 15.41 1.41 16.19
N HIS A 225 14.48 0.47 16.02
CA HIS A 225 13.48 0.07 17.02
C HIS A 225 12.41 1.11 17.35
N LEU A 226 12.44 2.31 16.77
CA LEU A 226 11.30 3.23 16.82
C LEU A 226 10.09 2.56 16.20
N LEU A 227 9.00 2.47 16.96
CA LEU A 227 7.71 2.00 16.47
C LEU A 227 6.90 3.18 15.92
N THR A 228 6.10 2.93 14.91
CA THR A 228 5.16 3.93 14.38
C THR A 228 3.88 3.25 13.95
N VAL A 229 2.74 3.87 14.26
CA VAL A 229 1.48 3.49 13.62
C VAL A 229 1.54 3.94 12.17
N SER A 230 1.01 3.15 11.24
CA SER A 230 0.91 3.52 9.84
C SER A 230 -0.43 3.07 9.25
N PRO A 231 -1.14 3.96 8.54
CA PRO A 231 -2.38 3.59 7.85
C PRO A 231 -2.11 2.78 6.57
N PHE A 232 -0.86 2.76 6.07
CA PHE A 232 -0.49 2.01 4.88
C PHE A 232 0.98 1.60 4.92
N MET A 233 1.28 0.33 4.65
CA MET A 233 2.64 -0.17 4.46
C MET A 233 2.68 -1.08 3.24
N LEU A 234 3.60 -0.81 2.32
CA LEU A 234 3.71 -1.56 1.08
C LEU A 234 4.03 -3.04 1.33
N ASP A 235 4.86 -3.36 2.32
CA ASP A 235 5.30 -4.73 2.63
C ASP A 235 4.16 -5.68 3.03
N ILE A 236 3.05 -5.13 3.52
CA ILE A 236 1.85 -5.87 3.90
C ILE A 236 0.68 -5.62 2.95
N ALA A 237 0.88 -4.84 1.89
CA ALA A 237 -0.18 -4.46 0.98
C ALA A 237 -0.49 -5.58 -0.04
N ASN A 238 -1.69 -5.50 -0.62
CA ASN A 238 -2.19 -6.50 -1.58
C ASN A 238 -1.50 -6.38 -2.96
N GLN A 239 -1.85 -7.28 -3.88
CA GLN A 239 -1.33 -7.27 -5.25
C GLN A 239 -1.57 -5.94 -5.99
N GLN A 240 -2.78 -5.37 -5.84
CA GLN A 240 -3.13 -4.11 -6.51
C GLN A 240 -2.22 -2.97 -6.06
N ALA A 241 -1.86 -2.94 -4.78
CA ALA A 241 -0.93 -1.97 -4.22
C ALA A 241 0.49 -2.12 -4.80
N GLN A 242 0.98 -3.35 -4.98
CA GLN A 242 2.29 -3.54 -5.60
C GLN A 242 2.31 -3.09 -7.06
N VAL A 243 1.26 -3.42 -7.82
CA VAL A 243 1.11 -2.99 -9.21
C VAL A 243 1.01 -1.47 -9.29
N PHE A 244 0.21 -0.86 -8.41
CA PHE A 244 0.12 0.59 -8.29
C PHE A 244 1.47 1.21 -7.97
N TYR A 245 2.22 0.67 -7.01
CA TYR A 245 3.55 1.18 -6.64
C TYR A 245 4.52 1.13 -7.82
N GLN A 246 4.56 0.01 -8.56
CA GLN A 246 5.40 -0.12 -9.76
C GLN A 246 5.04 0.93 -10.83
N GLN A 247 3.74 1.06 -11.13
CA GLN A 247 3.24 2.03 -12.12
C GLN A 247 3.52 3.47 -11.68
N PHE A 248 3.26 3.78 -10.41
CA PHE A 248 3.48 5.10 -9.83
C PHE A 248 4.97 5.48 -9.88
N THR A 249 5.86 4.55 -9.50
CA THR A 249 7.31 4.81 -9.52
C THR A 249 7.85 4.94 -10.95
N GLN A 250 7.27 4.22 -11.90
CA GLN A 250 7.64 4.34 -13.32
C GLN A 250 7.21 5.69 -13.90
N GLU A 251 6.00 6.14 -13.59
CA GLU A 251 5.44 7.41 -14.08
C GLU A 251 6.06 8.62 -13.36
N TYR A 252 6.32 8.49 -12.06
CA TYR A 252 6.81 9.55 -11.17
C TYR A 252 8.12 9.16 -10.46
N PRO A 253 9.23 8.92 -11.20
CA PRO A 253 10.46 8.37 -10.63
C PRO A 253 11.15 9.26 -9.59
N ALA A 254 10.84 10.57 -9.58
CA ALA A 254 11.38 11.52 -8.60
C ALA A 254 10.55 11.60 -7.30
N VAL A 255 9.38 10.96 -7.24
CA VAL A 255 8.45 11.05 -6.10
C VAL A 255 8.54 9.78 -5.27
N ARG A 256 8.95 9.90 -4.01
CA ARG A 256 8.86 8.78 -3.06
C ARG A 256 7.38 8.52 -2.79
N LEU A 257 6.90 7.29 -3.03
CA LEU A 257 5.52 6.94 -2.70
C LEU A 257 5.30 7.22 -1.20
N PHE A 258 4.23 7.94 -0.92
CA PHE A 258 3.75 8.20 0.43
C PHE A 258 2.32 7.69 0.54
N ASN A 259 1.89 7.35 1.75
CA ASN A 259 0.55 6.84 2.05
C ASN A 259 -0.57 7.65 1.37
N ARG A 260 -0.51 8.99 1.33
CA ARG A 260 -1.60 9.77 0.70
C ARG A 260 -1.75 9.48 -0.80
N ALA A 261 -0.68 9.15 -1.53
CA ALA A 261 -0.80 8.79 -2.94
C ALA A 261 -1.65 7.53 -3.13
N ALA A 262 -1.47 6.52 -2.28
CA ALA A 262 -2.29 5.31 -2.27
C ALA A 262 -3.75 5.61 -1.89
N TYR A 263 -3.95 6.43 -0.85
CA TYR A 263 -5.29 6.83 -0.41
C TYR A 263 -6.06 7.67 -1.44
N TYR A 264 -5.42 8.60 -2.14
CA TYR A 264 -6.08 9.36 -3.21
C TYR A 264 -6.30 8.55 -4.49
N TYR A 265 -5.45 7.55 -4.76
CA TYR A 265 -5.75 6.56 -5.80
C TYR A 265 -7.04 5.80 -5.49
N ASP A 266 -7.23 5.42 -4.23
CA ASP A 266 -8.45 4.76 -3.76
C ASP A 266 -9.67 5.70 -3.70
N ALA A 267 -9.48 6.96 -3.30
CA ALA A 267 -10.53 7.99 -3.34
C ALA A 267 -11.03 8.21 -4.78
N ALA A 268 -10.11 8.33 -5.73
CA ALA A 268 -10.44 8.42 -7.15
C ALA A 268 -11.14 7.13 -7.65
N SER A 269 -10.68 5.96 -7.21
CA SER A 269 -11.29 4.67 -7.57
C SER A 269 -12.72 4.56 -7.05
N LEU A 270 -12.99 5.00 -5.82
CA LEU A 270 -14.32 5.09 -5.23
C LEU A 270 -15.22 6.08 -5.97
N ALA A 271 -14.70 7.27 -6.29
CA ALA A 271 -15.43 8.27 -7.06
C ALA A 271 -15.85 7.70 -8.43
N VAL A 272 -14.93 7.06 -9.15
CA VAL A 272 -15.23 6.40 -10.43
C VAL A 272 -16.23 5.27 -10.27
N ALA A 273 -16.11 4.46 -9.22
CA ALA A 273 -17.05 3.39 -8.93
C ALA A 273 -18.46 3.92 -8.58
N ALA A 274 -18.56 5.07 -7.92
CA ALA A 274 -19.83 5.73 -7.64
C ALA A 274 -20.44 6.33 -8.91
N LEU A 275 -19.64 7.01 -9.74
CA LEU A 275 -20.08 7.56 -11.03
C LEU A 275 -20.61 6.46 -11.98
N ARG A 276 -20.01 5.26 -11.96
CA ARG A 276 -20.49 4.12 -12.76
C ARG A 276 -21.89 3.64 -12.38
N LYS A 277 -22.32 3.87 -11.13
CA LYS A 277 -23.67 3.53 -10.65
C LYS A 277 -24.72 4.56 -11.06
N LEU A 278 -24.34 5.68 -11.68
CA LEU A 278 -25.30 6.67 -12.16
C LEU A 278 -26.22 6.06 -13.23
N THR A 279 -27.52 6.18 -12.98
CA THR A 279 -28.55 5.86 -13.96
C THR A 279 -29.01 7.14 -14.64
N PHE A 280 -28.90 7.17 -15.96
CA PHE A 280 -29.34 8.30 -16.77
C PHE A 280 -30.73 8.00 -17.33
N SER A 281 -31.66 8.96 -17.23
CA SER A 281 -32.95 8.86 -17.93
C SER A 281 -32.74 9.09 -19.42
N GLU A 282 -33.33 8.23 -20.27
CA GLU A 282 -33.22 8.33 -21.74
C GLU A 282 -33.80 9.63 -22.30
N THR A 283 -34.69 10.31 -21.55
CA THR A 283 -35.45 11.47 -22.03
C THR A 283 -34.95 12.82 -21.50
N ASN A 284 -33.93 12.86 -20.64
CA ASN A 284 -33.44 14.12 -20.07
C ASN A 284 -31.90 14.16 -20.04
N THR A 285 -31.30 14.90 -20.98
CA THR A 285 -29.85 15.02 -21.16
C THR A 285 -29.19 16.01 -20.19
N ALA A 286 -29.94 16.97 -19.66
CA ALA A 286 -29.49 17.89 -18.61
C ALA A 286 -29.94 17.33 -17.24
N MET A 287 -28.99 16.83 -16.44
CA MET A 287 -29.30 16.39 -15.09
C MET A 287 -29.28 17.57 -14.13
N ASP A 288 -30.29 17.63 -13.28
CA ASP A 288 -30.25 18.41 -12.04
C ASP A 288 -29.07 17.91 -11.19
N SER A 289 -28.13 18.81 -10.89
CA SER A 289 -26.91 18.50 -10.14
C SER A 289 -27.24 17.92 -8.77
N VAL A 290 -28.36 18.33 -8.15
CA VAL A 290 -28.85 17.79 -6.88
C VAL A 290 -29.19 16.31 -7.02
N ALA A 291 -29.87 15.92 -8.10
CA ALA A 291 -30.20 14.52 -8.36
C ALA A 291 -28.95 13.66 -8.63
N VAL A 292 -27.95 14.20 -9.33
CA VAL A 292 -26.66 13.51 -9.55
C VAL A 292 -25.93 13.31 -8.22
N ARG A 293 -25.75 14.38 -7.45
CA ARG A 293 -25.11 14.37 -6.13
C ARG A 293 -25.78 13.34 -5.22
N ALA A 294 -27.12 13.30 -5.18
CA ALA A 294 -27.86 12.33 -4.39
C ALA A 294 -27.67 10.87 -4.85
N GLN A 295 -27.50 10.60 -6.15
CA GLN A 295 -27.18 9.24 -6.63
C GLN A 295 -25.76 8.84 -6.25
N ILE A 296 -24.79 9.75 -6.38
CA ILE A 296 -23.39 9.52 -5.97
C ILE A 296 -23.33 9.24 -4.46
N TRP A 297 -23.99 10.07 -3.66
CA TRP A 297 -24.10 9.86 -2.21
C TRP A 297 -24.65 8.48 -1.89
N ARG A 298 -25.79 8.07 -2.47
CA ARG A 298 -26.35 6.71 -2.26
C ARG A 298 -25.36 5.62 -2.66
N ALA A 299 -24.65 5.81 -3.77
CA ALA A 299 -23.66 4.85 -4.24
C ALA A 299 -22.50 4.68 -3.25
N LEU A 300 -22.05 5.75 -2.60
CA LEU A 300 -21.03 5.75 -1.55
C LEU A 300 -21.56 5.21 -0.22
N ALA A 301 -22.68 5.78 0.26
CA ALA A 301 -23.33 5.43 1.51
C ALA A 301 -23.73 3.96 1.59
N GLN A 302 -24.17 3.33 0.49
CA GLN A 302 -24.53 1.90 0.49
C GLN A 302 -23.39 0.94 0.88
N ARG A 303 -22.13 1.39 0.98
CA ARG A 303 -20.98 0.56 1.32
C ARG A 303 -20.73 0.53 2.83
N TYR A 304 -21.68 0.06 3.63
CA TYR A 304 -21.47 -0.17 5.07
C TYR A 304 -20.95 -1.57 5.41
N ARG A 305 -20.96 -2.47 4.42
CA ARG A 305 -20.64 -3.88 4.63
C ARG A 305 -19.41 -4.30 3.83
N TYR A 306 -18.60 -5.16 4.44
CA TYR A 306 -17.38 -5.70 3.85
C TYR A 306 -17.63 -6.44 2.52
N ASP A 307 -18.75 -7.15 2.37
CA ASP A 307 -19.11 -7.87 1.14
C ASP A 307 -19.46 -6.94 -0.04
N GLN A 308 -19.71 -5.66 0.24
CA GLN A 308 -19.96 -4.62 -0.76
C GLN A 308 -18.78 -3.65 -0.92
N ALA A 309 -17.67 -3.91 -0.21
CA ALA A 309 -16.49 -3.07 -0.25
C ALA A 309 -15.83 -3.10 -1.64
N LEU A 310 -15.38 -1.93 -2.09
CA LEU A 310 -14.51 -1.86 -3.26
C LEU A 310 -13.11 -2.30 -2.82
N GLN A 311 -12.51 -3.29 -3.49
CA GLN A 311 -11.12 -3.65 -3.22
C GLN A 311 -10.21 -2.60 -3.89
N GLY A 312 -9.48 -1.84 -3.07
CA GLY A 312 -8.51 -0.84 -3.47
C GLY A 312 -7.08 -1.21 -3.07
N VAL A 313 -6.14 -0.27 -3.27
CA VAL A 313 -4.72 -0.47 -2.97
C VAL A 313 -4.42 -0.42 -1.47
N THR A 314 -5.22 0.33 -0.70
CA THR A 314 -5.13 0.39 0.77
C THR A 314 -5.94 -0.69 1.47
N GLY A 315 -6.68 -1.51 0.72
CA GLY A 315 -7.50 -2.61 1.25
C GLY A 315 -8.96 -2.55 0.83
N ALA A 316 -9.84 -3.10 1.64
CA ALA A 316 -11.28 -3.07 1.39
C ALA A 316 -11.84 -1.68 1.76
N LEU A 317 -12.46 -1.00 0.80
CA LEU A 317 -12.97 0.37 0.95
C LEU A 317 -14.49 0.35 1.18
N TYR A 318 -14.89 0.66 2.40
CA TYR A 318 -16.26 0.77 2.86
C TYR A 318 -16.29 1.71 4.07
N PHE A 319 -17.44 2.34 4.33
CA PHE A 319 -17.60 3.37 5.34
C PHE A 319 -18.48 2.89 6.49
N ASP A 320 -18.27 3.40 7.70
CA ASP A 320 -19.21 3.25 8.81
C ASP A 320 -20.40 4.23 8.66
N SER A 321 -21.31 4.23 9.63
CA SER A 321 -22.48 5.11 9.62
C SER A 321 -22.17 6.60 9.72
N GLU A 322 -20.97 6.97 10.18
CA GLU A 322 -20.51 8.35 10.24
C GLU A 322 -19.75 8.77 8.96
N GLY A 323 -19.44 7.83 8.06
CA GLY A 323 -18.68 8.11 6.84
C GLY A 323 -17.17 7.88 6.98
N ASN A 324 -16.69 7.28 8.07
CA ASN A 324 -15.27 6.91 8.22
C ASN A 324 -15.01 5.53 7.63
N ALA A 325 -13.87 5.33 6.98
CA ALA A 325 -13.49 4.01 6.52
C ALA A 325 -13.05 3.12 7.68
N ASP A 326 -13.55 1.87 7.71
CA ASP A 326 -13.07 0.84 8.63
C ASP A 326 -11.73 0.28 8.11
N SER A 327 -10.68 1.05 8.38
CA SER A 327 -9.31 0.78 7.93
C SER A 327 -8.52 0.00 8.97
N GLU A 328 -7.74 -0.98 8.53
CA GLU A 328 -6.74 -1.64 9.40
C GLU A 328 -5.54 -0.70 9.59
N LEU A 329 -5.16 -0.44 10.85
CA LEU A 329 -3.88 0.20 11.16
C LEU A 329 -2.78 -0.84 11.27
N ALA A 330 -1.64 -0.54 10.67
CA ALA A 330 -0.42 -1.32 10.82
C ALA A 330 0.51 -0.65 11.84
N VAL A 331 1.41 -1.44 12.42
CA VAL A 331 2.55 -0.91 13.17
C VAL A 331 3.82 -1.23 12.40
N GLY A 332 4.60 -0.21 12.09
CA GLY A 332 5.95 -0.35 11.57
C GLY A 332 6.98 -0.20 12.68
N TYR A 333 8.17 -0.73 12.45
CA TYR A 333 9.36 -0.36 13.19
C TYR A 333 10.50 -0.02 12.24
N TYR A 334 11.37 0.89 12.65
CA TYR A 334 12.55 1.27 11.89
C TYR A 334 13.71 0.28 12.11
N ALA A 335 14.36 -0.10 11.01
CA ALA A 335 15.56 -0.92 10.97
C ALA A 335 16.46 -0.47 9.81
N GLY A 336 17.66 0.01 10.12
CA GLY A 336 18.58 0.59 9.15
C GLY A 336 17.94 1.73 8.37
N GLN A 337 17.28 2.67 9.05
CA GLN A 337 16.51 3.79 8.47
C GLN A 337 15.30 3.42 7.61
N LYS A 338 14.96 2.13 7.50
CA LYS A 338 13.78 1.67 6.76
C LYS A 338 12.69 1.27 7.75
N MET A 339 11.50 1.81 7.55
CA MET A 339 10.31 1.31 8.23
C MET A 339 9.90 -0.02 7.59
N ILE A 340 9.79 -1.06 8.40
CA ILE A 340 9.25 -2.37 8.01
C ILE A 340 8.15 -2.79 8.99
N PRO A 341 7.27 -3.74 8.66
CA PRO A 341 6.19 -4.14 9.57
C PRO A 341 6.75 -4.61 10.91
N ALA A 342 6.12 -4.28 12.03
CA ALA A 342 6.47 -4.81 13.34
C ALA A 342 6.14 -6.31 13.43
N PRO A 343 6.87 -7.10 14.25
CA PRO A 343 6.65 -8.54 14.38
C PRO A 343 5.25 -8.94 14.84
N VAL A 344 4.52 -8.02 15.47
CA VAL A 344 3.13 -8.19 15.91
C VAL A 344 2.26 -7.12 15.27
N GLN A 345 1.17 -7.53 14.64
CA GLN A 345 0.11 -6.70 14.08
C GLN A 345 -1.22 -7.02 14.75
N TYR A 346 -2.23 -6.20 14.49
CA TYR A 346 -3.62 -6.49 14.83
C TYR A 346 -4.46 -6.44 13.57
N ARG A 347 -5.16 -7.53 13.25
CA ARG A 347 -5.95 -7.64 12.02
C ARG A 347 -7.39 -8.03 12.28
N SER A 348 -8.29 -7.55 11.45
CA SER A 348 -9.69 -7.96 11.52
C SER A 348 -9.82 -9.41 11.05
N ARG A 349 -10.61 -10.20 11.79
CA ARG A 349 -11.06 -11.51 11.33
C ARG A 349 -12.15 -11.31 10.29
N GLN A 350 -12.03 -11.99 9.15
CA GLN A 350 -12.99 -11.92 8.05
C GLN A 350 -13.53 -13.32 7.72
N PRO A 351 -14.86 -13.51 7.58
CA PRO A 351 -15.91 -12.55 7.90
C PRO A 351 -15.87 -12.17 9.41
N LYS A 352 -16.44 -11.01 9.77
CA LYS A 352 -16.59 -10.57 11.18
C LYS A 352 -17.48 -11.57 11.92
N GLU A 353 -16.93 -12.71 12.32
CA GLU A 353 -17.64 -13.74 13.09
C GLU A 353 -17.91 -13.23 14.51
N GLN A 354 -19.11 -13.50 15.00
CA GLN A 354 -19.42 -13.35 16.42
C GLN A 354 -18.74 -14.51 17.16
N LEU A 355 -17.61 -14.23 17.82
CA LEU A 355 -17.02 -15.18 18.76
C LEU A 355 -17.98 -15.37 19.96
N PRO A 356 -18.08 -16.59 20.52
CA PRO A 356 -18.79 -16.79 21.77
C PRO A 356 -18.24 -15.84 22.85
N VAL A 357 -19.13 -15.17 23.60
CA VAL A 357 -18.75 -14.12 24.57
C VAL A 357 -17.68 -14.59 25.56
N ALA A 358 -17.75 -15.83 26.03
CA ALA A 358 -16.78 -16.38 26.97
C ALA A 358 -15.36 -16.53 26.36
N GLU A 359 -15.26 -16.94 25.11
CA GLU A 359 -13.98 -17.06 24.39
C GLU A 359 -13.41 -15.67 24.13
N LEU A 360 -14.25 -14.74 23.68
CA LEU A 360 -13.89 -13.34 23.44
C LEU A 360 -13.34 -12.67 24.71
N LEU A 361 -13.97 -12.85 25.86
CA LEU A 361 -13.50 -12.27 27.12
C LEU A 361 -12.10 -12.80 27.50
N SER A 362 -11.85 -14.09 27.28
CA SER A 362 -10.56 -14.69 27.57
C SER A 362 -9.46 -14.22 26.61
N ASP A 363 -9.78 -14.07 25.33
CA ASP A 363 -8.88 -13.58 24.28
C ASP A 363 -8.56 -12.10 24.51
N VAL A 364 -9.55 -11.29 24.90
CA VAL A 364 -9.35 -9.87 25.26
C VAL A 364 -8.46 -9.75 26.50
N TRP A 365 -8.69 -10.54 27.54
CA TRP A 365 -7.88 -10.48 28.76
C TRP A 365 -6.41 -10.87 28.54
N ARG A 366 -6.13 -11.79 27.59
CA ARG A 366 -4.76 -12.15 27.19
C ARG A 366 -4.11 -11.15 26.22
N GLY A 367 -4.87 -10.17 25.73
CA GLY A 367 -4.42 -9.29 24.65
C GLY A 367 -4.33 -9.99 23.28
N ASP A 368 -4.93 -11.17 23.12
CA ASP A 368 -5.02 -11.86 21.84
C ASP A 368 -6.05 -11.18 20.91
N VAL A 369 -7.00 -10.45 21.48
CA VAL A 369 -8.00 -9.64 20.76
C VAL A 369 -8.10 -8.26 21.39
N ILE A 370 -8.17 -7.22 20.57
CA ILE A 370 -8.49 -5.86 20.99
C ILE A 370 -9.79 -5.42 20.32
N MET A 371 -10.59 -4.64 21.04
CA MET A 371 -11.86 -4.11 20.53
C MET A 371 -11.67 -2.63 20.19
N LEU A 372 -11.96 -2.23 18.95
CA LEU A 372 -11.88 -0.85 18.49
C LEU A 372 -13.21 -0.47 17.84
N GLY A 373 -14.05 0.24 18.58
CA GLY A 373 -15.45 0.44 18.19
C GLY A 373 -16.14 -0.92 18.01
N ASP A 374 -16.72 -1.15 16.83
CA ASP A 374 -17.37 -2.41 16.47
C ASP A 374 -16.42 -3.45 15.85
N SER A 375 -15.13 -3.13 15.72
CA SER A 375 -14.14 -3.99 15.09
C SER A 375 -13.36 -4.80 16.14
N LEU A 376 -13.39 -6.12 15.99
CA LEU A 376 -12.53 -7.06 16.73
C LEU A 376 -11.25 -7.29 15.93
N LEU A 377 -10.12 -6.87 16.49
CA LEU A 377 -8.82 -7.12 15.88
C LEU A 377 -8.08 -8.18 16.67
N ARG A 378 -7.54 -9.19 15.98
CA ARG A 378 -6.78 -10.26 16.59
C ARG A 378 -5.28 -10.00 16.46
N ARG A 379 -4.53 -10.36 17.49
CA ARG A 379 -3.08 -10.37 17.50
C ARG A 379 -2.58 -11.34 16.43
N THR A 380 -1.87 -10.79 15.45
CA THR A 380 -1.35 -11.51 14.29
C THR A 380 0.18 -11.45 14.31
N ARG A 381 0.85 -12.61 14.26
CA ARG A 381 2.31 -12.68 14.14
C ARG A 381 2.73 -12.40 12.69
N VAL A 382 3.84 -11.69 12.52
CA VAL A 382 4.44 -11.42 11.21
C VAL A 382 5.62 -12.36 10.97
N VAL A 383 5.61 -13.01 9.82
CA VAL A 383 6.74 -13.79 9.30
C VAL A 383 7.25 -13.10 8.06
N TYR A 384 8.42 -12.47 8.18
CA TYR A 384 9.11 -11.86 7.04
C TYR A 384 9.60 -12.97 6.13
N THR A 385 9.15 -12.95 4.90
CA THR A 385 9.34 -14.00 3.93
C THR A 385 10.01 -13.42 2.71
N GLY A 386 11.03 -14.10 2.20
CA GLY A 386 11.58 -13.74 0.92
C GLY A 386 11.91 -14.96 0.08
N MET A 387 12.04 -14.70 -1.22
CA MET A 387 12.26 -15.71 -2.23
C MET A 387 13.24 -15.18 -3.26
N ASP A 388 14.24 -15.99 -3.60
CA ASP A 388 15.21 -15.66 -4.65
C ASP A 388 15.27 -16.81 -5.67
N ILE A 389 14.94 -16.51 -6.92
CA ILE A 389 14.83 -17.51 -7.98
C ILE A 389 16.22 -17.80 -8.53
N GLN A 390 16.74 -18.98 -8.21
CA GLN A 390 18.07 -19.40 -8.66
C GLN A 390 18.05 -19.84 -10.12
N ARG A 391 17.05 -20.66 -10.49
CA ARG A 391 16.99 -21.27 -11.83
C ARG A 391 15.57 -21.66 -12.23
N VAL A 392 15.26 -21.49 -13.51
CA VAL A 392 14.17 -22.20 -14.19
C VAL A 392 14.76 -23.42 -14.87
N ASN A 393 14.58 -24.60 -14.26
CA ASN A 393 15.18 -25.85 -14.76
C ASN A 393 14.46 -26.33 -16.02
N GLN A 394 13.14 -26.19 -16.08
CA GLN A 394 12.32 -26.59 -17.23
C GLN A 394 11.08 -25.68 -17.35
N LEU A 395 10.69 -25.39 -18.59
CA LEU A 395 9.42 -24.74 -18.93
C LEU A 395 8.75 -25.52 -20.05
N ASP A 396 7.73 -26.32 -19.70
CA ASP A 396 6.91 -27.07 -20.64
C ASP A 396 5.64 -26.27 -20.97
N THR A 397 5.68 -25.61 -22.13
CA THR A 397 4.56 -24.80 -22.62
C THR A 397 3.36 -25.63 -23.08
N VAL A 398 3.56 -26.92 -23.39
CA VAL A 398 2.49 -27.83 -23.83
C VAL A 398 1.72 -28.36 -22.63
N GLN A 399 2.43 -28.83 -21.60
CA GLN A 399 1.81 -29.35 -20.38
C GLN A 399 1.42 -28.26 -19.38
N SER A 400 1.80 -27.00 -19.66
CA SER A 400 1.57 -25.87 -18.75
C SER A 400 2.26 -26.11 -17.40
N GLN A 401 3.47 -26.65 -17.43
CA GLN A 401 4.27 -27.02 -16.26
C GLN A 401 5.64 -26.37 -16.31
N TYR A 402 6.20 -26.11 -15.13
CA TYR A 402 7.52 -25.52 -14.99
C TYR A 402 8.19 -26.00 -13.71
N ASN A 403 9.50 -26.23 -13.81
CA ASN A 403 10.33 -26.65 -12.70
C ASN A 403 11.27 -25.51 -12.30
N LEU A 404 11.29 -25.17 -11.02
CA LEU A 404 12.08 -24.06 -10.47
C LEU A 404 12.96 -24.54 -9.33
N THR A 405 14.16 -23.97 -9.21
CA THR A 405 14.96 -23.99 -8.00
C THR A 405 15.06 -22.58 -7.45
N PHE A 406 14.78 -22.39 -6.16
CA PHE A 406 14.80 -21.09 -5.51
C PHE A 406 15.24 -21.19 -4.05
N TYR A 407 15.76 -20.09 -3.51
CA TYR A 407 15.85 -19.92 -2.06
C TYR A 407 14.53 -19.40 -1.53
N LEU A 408 14.10 -19.95 -0.40
CA LEU A 408 12.99 -19.46 0.40
C LEU A 408 13.53 -19.23 1.80
N TRP A 409 13.26 -18.07 2.39
CA TRP A 409 13.63 -17.83 3.77
C TRP A 409 12.49 -17.23 4.58
N PHE A 410 12.52 -17.55 5.86
CA PHE A 410 11.64 -16.99 6.87
C PHE A 410 12.48 -16.31 7.93
N ARG A 411 12.12 -15.09 8.28
CA ARG A 411 12.61 -14.37 9.45
C ARG A 411 11.41 -14.12 10.37
N PHE A 412 11.50 -14.51 11.62
CA PHE A 412 10.37 -14.52 12.56
C PHE A 412 10.83 -14.40 14.01
N SER A 413 9.94 -13.91 14.89
CA SER A 413 10.17 -13.88 16.34
C SER A 413 9.47 -15.05 17.03
N GLY A 414 10.13 -15.66 18.02
CA GLY A 414 9.57 -16.79 18.77
C GLY A 414 9.47 -18.06 17.92
N ASP A 415 8.48 -18.90 18.23
CA ASP A 415 8.30 -20.18 17.53
C ASP A 415 7.44 -20.03 16.26
N PHE A 416 7.85 -20.74 15.20
CA PHE A 416 7.12 -20.81 13.94
C PHE A 416 7.33 -22.18 13.28
N ALA A 417 6.24 -22.83 12.88
CA ALA A 417 6.26 -24.10 12.17
C ALA A 417 6.47 -23.86 10.66
N ASP A 418 7.66 -23.40 10.30
CA ASP A 418 8.07 -23.05 8.93
C ASP A 418 7.97 -24.19 7.90
N THR A 419 8.02 -25.44 8.33
CA THR A 419 7.81 -26.61 7.45
C THR A 419 6.33 -26.98 7.27
N ASP A 420 5.41 -26.38 8.04
CA ASP A 420 3.97 -26.62 7.96
C ASP A 420 3.28 -25.71 6.93
N ILE A 421 3.83 -25.70 5.71
CA ILE A 421 3.29 -24.94 4.57
C ILE A 421 2.81 -25.85 3.44
N THR A 422 1.87 -25.35 2.65
CA THR A 422 1.40 -25.97 1.40
C THR A 422 1.71 -25.04 0.24
N PHE A 423 2.41 -25.56 -0.77
CA PHE A 423 2.60 -24.86 -2.03
C PHE A 423 1.39 -25.05 -2.95
N GLU A 424 0.80 -23.94 -3.37
CA GLU A 424 -0.30 -23.92 -4.31
C GLU A 424 0.17 -24.31 -5.71
N HIS A 425 -0.66 -25.10 -6.39
CA HIS A 425 -0.43 -25.55 -7.76
C HIS A 425 0.87 -26.35 -7.99
N ALA A 426 1.50 -26.86 -6.94
CA ALA A 426 2.57 -27.83 -7.06
C ALA A 426 2.02 -29.14 -7.67
N VAL A 427 2.76 -29.75 -8.61
CA VAL A 427 2.37 -31.00 -9.27
C VAL A 427 2.38 -32.16 -8.27
N THR A 428 3.35 -32.15 -7.36
CA THR A 428 3.43 -33.04 -6.20
C THR A 428 3.64 -32.20 -4.94
N PRO A 429 3.15 -32.62 -3.76
CA PRO A 429 3.40 -31.90 -2.52
C PRO A 429 4.90 -31.68 -2.29
N ILE A 430 5.29 -30.43 -2.04
CA ILE A 430 6.66 -30.03 -1.74
C ILE A 430 6.79 -29.90 -0.22
N VAL A 431 7.79 -30.56 0.34
CA VAL A 431 8.15 -30.45 1.76
C VAL A 431 9.49 -29.73 1.85
N LEU A 432 9.63 -28.85 2.85
CA LEU A 432 10.91 -28.21 3.12
C LEU A 432 11.82 -29.18 3.86
N ASP A 433 13.03 -29.38 3.31
CA ASP A 433 14.11 -30.14 3.94
C ASP A 433 14.71 -29.36 5.13
N GLU A 434 15.81 -29.86 5.71
CA GLU A 434 16.58 -29.13 6.71
C GLU A 434 17.06 -27.77 6.18
N PRO A 435 17.00 -26.70 7.00
CA PRO A 435 17.42 -25.39 6.56
C PRO A 435 18.94 -25.35 6.29
N LEU A 436 19.32 -24.75 5.17
CA LEU A 436 20.71 -24.47 4.80
C LEU A 436 21.40 -23.52 5.80
N LEU A 437 20.59 -22.64 6.41
CA LEU A 437 21.02 -21.69 7.42
C LEU A 437 19.90 -21.57 8.46
N SER A 438 20.27 -21.58 9.74
CA SER A 438 19.38 -21.24 10.85
C SER A 438 20.19 -20.38 11.83
N GLN A 439 19.82 -19.11 11.96
CA GLN A 439 20.51 -18.15 12.83
C GLN A 439 19.49 -17.35 13.63
N THR A 440 19.77 -17.11 14.90
CA THR A 440 18.97 -16.22 15.74
C THR A 440 19.81 -15.03 16.18
N ASP A 441 19.30 -13.83 15.96
CA ASP A 441 19.91 -12.56 16.35
C ASP A 441 18.83 -11.64 16.94
N ASN A 442 19.09 -11.07 18.13
CA ASN A 442 18.16 -10.19 18.85
C ASN A 442 16.70 -10.70 18.92
N GLY A 443 16.52 -12.00 19.18
CA GLY A 443 15.20 -12.63 19.28
C GLY A 443 14.49 -12.89 17.94
N MET A 444 15.13 -12.60 16.81
CA MET A 444 14.66 -12.92 15.46
C MET A 444 15.43 -14.11 14.91
N THR A 445 14.72 -15.19 14.59
CA THR A 445 15.27 -16.36 13.91
C THR A 445 15.11 -16.19 12.40
N THR A 446 16.18 -16.44 11.64
CA THR A 446 16.18 -16.54 10.18
C THR A 446 16.52 -17.96 9.77
N ARG A 447 15.66 -18.57 8.95
CA ARG A 447 15.89 -19.90 8.35
C ARG A 447 15.80 -19.82 6.84
N VAL A 448 16.75 -20.46 6.16
CA VAL A 448 16.88 -20.45 4.69
C VAL A 448 16.81 -21.86 4.15
N TYR A 449 16.00 -22.06 3.13
CA TYR A 449 15.76 -23.33 2.45
C TYR A 449 16.12 -23.17 0.97
N GLN A 450 16.62 -24.23 0.37
CA GLN A 450 16.64 -24.37 -1.09
C GLN A 450 15.52 -25.32 -1.48
N VAL A 451 14.64 -24.84 -2.34
CA VAL A 451 13.45 -25.59 -2.77
C VAL A 451 13.57 -25.86 -4.26
N THR A 452 13.31 -27.09 -4.66
CA THR A 452 13.11 -27.46 -6.07
C THR A 452 11.73 -28.08 -6.22
N GLY A 453 10.94 -27.59 -7.17
CA GLY A 453 9.57 -28.06 -7.33
C GLY A 453 9.01 -27.88 -8.74
N ASP A 454 8.10 -28.79 -9.09
CA ASP A 454 7.29 -28.74 -10.28
C ASP A 454 5.95 -28.06 -9.98
N PHE A 455 5.59 -27.08 -10.80
CA PHE A 455 4.37 -26.30 -10.66
C PHE A 455 3.58 -26.33 -11.97
N LYS A 456 2.26 -26.12 -11.87
CA LYS A 456 1.37 -26.14 -13.02
C LYS A 456 0.54 -24.88 -13.12
N ARG A 457 0.61 -24.18 -14.26
CA ARG A 457 -0.21 -23.01 -14.54
C ARG A 457 -0.45 -22.86 -16.04
N HIS A 458 -1.70 -22.55 -16.41
CA HIS A 458 -2.06 -22.29 -17.80
C HIS A 458 -1.27 -21.11 -18.39
N PHE A 459 -0.71 -21.31 -19.58
CA PHE A 459 0.04 -20.30 -20.33
C PHE A 459 -0.74 -19.79 -21.55
N PRO A 460 -1.19 -18.52 -21.57
CA PRO A 460 -1.82 -17.94 -22.76
C PRO A 460 -0.78 -17.59 -23.82
N PHE A 461 -0.93 -18.10 -25.06
CA PHE A 461 -0.04 -17.82 -26.20
C PHE A 461 -0.76 -16.99 -27.28
N ASN A 462 -1.28 -15.82 -26.87
CA ASN A 462 -2.13 -14.99 -27.73
C ASN A 462 -1.34 -13.90 -28.47
N ASP A 463 -0.04 -13.74 -28.22
CA ASP A 463 0.77 -12.63 -28.73
C ASP A 463 2.10 -13.11 -29.31
N TYR A 464 2.10 -14.27 -29.98
CA TYR A 464 3.29 -14.80 -30.62
C TYR A 464 3.81 -13.84 -31.72
N PRO A 465 5.13 -13.54 -31.81
CA PRO A 465 6.27 -14.11 -31.06
C PRO A 465 6.69 -13.31 -29.80
N PHE A 466 5.88 -12.36 -29.34
CA PHE A 466 6.13 -11.48 -28.20
C PHE A 466 5.43 -11.94 -26.92
N ASP A 467 5.14 -13.25 -26.81
CA ASP A 467 4.42 -13.80 -25.66
C ASP A 467 5.05 -13.39 -24.33
N HIS A 468 4.18 -13.09 -23.36
CA HIS A 468 4.52 -12.89 -21.96
C HIS A 468 3.88 -14.01 -21.13
N GLN A 469 4.62 -14.55 -20.17
CA GLN A 469 4.12 -15.58 -19.25
C GLN A 469 4.40 -15.18 -17.81
N THR A 470 3.59 -15.71 -16.90
CA THR A 470 3.78 -15.56 -15.46
C THR A 470 3.94 -16.93 -14.86
N LEU A 471 5.02 -17.15 -14.11
CA LEU A 471 5.27 -18.38 -13.35
C LEU A 471 4.99 -18.07 -11.87
N PRO A 472 3.77 -18.32 -11.35
CA PRO A 472 3.46 -18.06 -9.96
C PRO A 472 4.10 -19.12 -9.03
N ILE A 473 4.59 -18.69 -7.88
CA ILE A 473 4.84 -19.56 -6.73
C ILE A 473 4.06 -18.96 -5.56
N SER A 474 3.13 -19.72 -5.01
CA SER A 474 2.35 -19.28 -3.86
C SER A 474 2.32 -20.38 -2.81
N PHE A 475 2.29 -20.00 -1.54
CA PHE A 475 2.12 -20.95 -0.46
C PHE A 475 1.40 -20.31 0.72
N HIS A 476 0.78 -21.15 1.54
CA HIS A 476 0.14 -20.74 2.79
C HIS A 476 0.46 -21.75 3.89
N HIS A 477 0.25 -21.37 5.15
CA HIS A 477 0.40 -22.28 6.29
C HIS A 477 -0.75 -23.30 6.31
N LYS A 478 -0.51 -24.55 6.70
CA LYS A 478 -1.57 -25.58 6.69
C LYS A 478 -2.67 -25.31 7.72
N THR A 479 -2.28 -24.84 8.90
CA THR A 479 -3.17 -24.71 10.06
C THR A 479 -3.40 -23.28 10.59
N GLU A 480 -2.42 -22.38 10.52
CA GLU A 480 -2.55 -21.00 11.01
C GLU A 480 -3.31 -20.07 10.04
N GLN A 481 -4.43 -19.51 10.50
CA GLN A 481 -5.30 -18.61 9.75
C GLN A 481 -4.70 -17.20 9.57
N ALA A 482 -5.24 -16.45 8.61
CA ALA A 482 -4.79 -15.10 8.22
C ALA A 482 -4.96 -14.01 9.31
N ASP A 483 -5.74 -14.28 10.35
CA ASP A 483 -5.91 -13.42 11.53
C ASP A 483 -4.85 -13.71 12.62
N ARG A 484 -4.10 -14.82 12.50
CA ARG A 484 -3.05 -15.24 13.45
C ARG A 484 -1.64 -15.18 12.86
N LEU A 485 -1.51 -15.44 11.56
CA LEU A 485 -0.25 -15.42 10.82
C LEU A 485 -0.36 -14.50 9.61
N LEU A 486 0.65 -13.64 9.44
CA LEU A 486 0.82 -12.79 8.26
C LEU A 486 2.21 -13.01 7.66
N TYR A 487 2.25 -13.54 6.44
CA TYR A 487 3.46 -13.47 5.62
C TYR A 487 3.60 -12.07 5.05
N VAL A 488 4.80 -11.49 5.15
CA VAL A 488 5.12 -10.18 4.56
C VAL A 488 6.40 -10.28 3.75
N ASN A 489 6.60 -9.41 2.77
CA ASN A 489 7.87 -9.36 2.06
C ASN A 489 9.00 -8.93 2.99
N ASP A 490 10.11 -9.67 3.03
CA ASP A 490 11.29 -9.29 3.79
C ASP A 490 12.14 -8.26 3.03
N SER A 491 11.75 -6.98 3.10
CA SER A 491 12.42 -5.88 2.40
C SER A 491 13.81 -5.52 2.93
N LEU A 492 14.23 -6.05 4.08
CA LEU A 492 15.63 -5.99 4.52
C LEU A 492 16.51 -6.98 3.76
N GLY A 493 15.91 -8.06 3.24
CA GLY A 493 16.60 -9.16 2.59
C GLY A 493 17.47 -9.99 3.55
N LEU A 494 18.10 -11.03 3.00
CA LEU A 494 19.08 -11.82 3.74
C LEU A 494 20.33 -10.99 4.01
N LYS A 495 20.73 -10.86 5.29
CA LYS A 495 22.04 -10.31 5.70
C LYS A 495 23.21 -11.27 5.43
N ALA A 496 22.98 -12.39 4.73
CA ALA A 496 23.98 -13.35 4.31
C ALA A 496 24.59 -12.94 2.95
N PRO A 497 25.85 -13.34 2.64
CA PRO A 497 26.44 -13.08 1.32
C PRO A 497 25.52 -13.59 0.21
N PRO A 498 25.47 -12.90 -0.96
CA PRO A 498 24.49 -13.18 -2.00
C PRO A 498 24.57 -14.66 -2.40
N LEU A 499 23.49 -15.38 -2.14
CA LEU A 499 23.36 -16.76 -2.57
C LEU A 499 23.06 -16.77 -4.08
N SER A 500 24.13 -16.65 -4.87
CA SER A 500 24.21 -16.67 -6.35
C SER A 500 23.80 -15.38 -7.07
N LYS A 501 24.80 -14.66 -7.60
CA LYS A 501 24.63 -13.39 -8.32
C LYS A 501 24.52 -13.52 -9.85
N LYS A 502 24.32 -14.72 -10.40
CA LYS A 502 24.26 -14.99 -11.84
C LYS A 502 23.60 -16.34 -12.07
N LEU A 503 22.43 -16.43 -12.73
CA LEU A 503 22.00 -17.59 -13.55
C LEU A 503 20.55 -17.54 -14.08
N LEU A 504 19.96 -16.37 -14.35
CA LEU A 504 18.68 -16.28 -15.08
C LEU A 504 18.85 -16.04 -16.60
N ASP A 505 20.09 -15.94 -17.08
CA ASP A 505 20.38 -15.79 -18.49
C ASP A 505 20.13 -17.13 -19.21
N THR A 506 19.02 -17.16 -19.95
CA THR A 506 18.53 -18.23 -20.83
C THR A 506 17.72 -19.35 -20.19
N ILE A 507 16.53 -19.00 -19.68
CA ILE A 507 15.35 -19.85 -19.89
C ILE A 507 15.23 -20.05 -21.41
N SER A 508 15.03 -21.27 -21.93
CA SER A 508 14.99 -21.63 -23.36
C SER A 508 14.21 -20.66 -24.28
N GLY A 509 14.85 -19.57 -24.73
CA GLY A 509 14.21 -18.53 -25.52
C GLY A 509 13.29 -17.56 -24.75
N TRP A 510 13.40 -17.47 -23.43
CA TRP A 510 12.69 -16.53 -22.57
C TRP A 510 13.65 -15.69 -21.73
N GLN A 511 13.22 -14.49 -21.35
CA GLN A 511 13.94 -13.54 -20.51
C GLN A 511 13.09 -13.17 -19.31
N LEU A 512 13.69 -13.08 -18.13
CA LEU A 512 13.04 -12.51 -16.96
C LEU A 512 12.79 -11.01 -17.19
N GLU A 513 11.57 -10.55 -16.90
CA GLU A 513 11.23 -9.14 -16.90
C GLU A 513 11.33 -8.55 -15.50
N HIS A 514 10.60 -9.14 -14.55
CA HIS A 514 10.59 -8.75 -13.15
C HIS A 514 9.94 -9.84 -12.29
N ILE A 515 10.10 -9.72 -10.97
CA ILE A 515 9.43 -10.57 -9.98
C ILE A 515 8.59 -9.66 -9.09
N LEU A 516 7.33 -10.04 -8.87
CA LEU A 516 6.43 -9.35 -7.96
C LEU A 516 6.19 -10.22 -6.72
N LEU A 517 6.57 -9.71 -5.54
CA LEU A 517 6.34 -10.36 -4.26
C LEU A 517 5.22 -9.64 -3.51
N PHE A 518 4.24 -10.37 -2.97
CA PHE A 518 3.17 -9.80 -2.16
C PHE A 518 2.46 -10.83 -1.28
N GLN A 519 1.78 -10.31 -0.26
CA GLN A 519 0.86 -11.10 0.55
C GLN A 519 -0.58 -11.01 0.01
N SER A 520 -1.30 -12.11 0.11
CA SER A 520 -2.75 -12.18 -0.13
C SER A 520 -3.41 -13.08 0.92
N ARG A 521 -4.73 -13.25 0.80
CA ARG A 521 -5.48 -14.25 1.57
C ARG A 521 -6.02 -15.30 0.60
N ILE A 522 -5.96 -16.57 1.00
CA ILE A 522 -6.58 -17.69 0.28
C ILE A 522 -7.69 -18.29 1.14
N ALA A 523 -8.84 -18.59 0.53
CA ALA A 523 -9.94 -19.33 1.14
C ALA A 523 -9.84 -20.80 0.73
N LEU A 524 -9.86 -21.72 1.69
CA LEU A 524 -9.76 -23.17 1.41
C LEU A 524 -11.12 -23.89 1.37
N ALA A 525 -12.24 -23.14 1.34
CA ALA A 525 -13.59 -23.66 1.19
C ALA A 525 -14.52 -22.61 0.56
N ASP A 526 -15.50 -23.07 -0.22
CA ASP A 526 -16.49 -22.18 -0.87
C ASP A 526 -17.60 -21.71 0.09
N ILE A 527 -17.89 -22.49 1.13
CA ILE A 527 -18.94 -22.22 2.12
C ILE A 527 -18.27 -22.00 3.48
N ALA A 528 -18.55 -20.87 4.14
CA ALA A 528 -17.88 -20.42 5.36
C ALA A 528 -16.33 -20.44 5.23
N PRO A 529 -15.78 -19.66 4.27
CA PRO A 529 -14.36 -19.70 3.96
C PRO A 529 -13.51 -19.36 5.18
N VAL A 530 -12.59 -20.26 5.52
CA VAL A 530 -11.48 -19.97 6.42
C VAL A 530 -10.33 -19.41 5.59
N PHE A 531 -9.84 -18.23 5.98
CA PHE A 531 -8.79 -17.54 5.24
C PHE A 531 -7.42 -17.80 5.85
N TYR A 532 -6.44 -18.04 4.99
CA TYR A 532 -5.04 -18.23 5.33
C TYR A 532 -4.20 -17.12 4.69
N SER A 533 -3.16 -16.67 5.38
CA SER A 533 -2.19 -15.77 4.75
C SER A 533 -1.43 -16.56 3.69
N GLN A 534 -1.34 -15.97 2.51
CA GLN A 534 -0.65 -16.55 1.37
C GLN A 534 0.49 -15.61 0.96
N PHE A 535 1.69 -16.15 0.82
CA PHE A 535 2.80 -15.44 0.19
C PHE A 535 2.82 -15.78 -1.31
N ASN A 536 3.05 -14.79 -2.16
CA ASN A 536 3.03 -14.95 -3.60
C ASN A 536 4.29 -14.36 -4.22
N ALA A 537 4.85 -15.09 -5.18
CA ALA A 537 5.87 -14.63 -6.11
C ALA A 537 5.38 -14.81 -7.54
N LEU A 538 5.20 -13.72 -8.28
CA LEU A 538 4.87 -13.76 -9.71
C LEU A 538 6.12 -13.45 -10.51
N ILE A 539 6.62 -14.47 -11.21
CA ILE A 539 7.82 -14.37 -12.03
C ILE A 539 7.38 -14.07 -13.46
N HIS A 540 7.54 -12.83 -13.90
CA HIS A 540 7.14 -12.40 -15.23
C HIS A 540 8.27 -12.61 -16.21
N ILE A 541 8.01 -13.38 -17.27
CA ILE A 541 8.96 -13.69 -18.33
C ILE A 541 8.39 -13.28 -19.69
N LYS A 542 9.27 -12.84 -20.60
CA LYS A 542 8.93 -12.56 -21.99
C LYS A 542 9.72 -13.42 -22.94
N ARG A 543 9.15 -13.73 -24.10
CA ARG A 543 9.85 -14.49 -25.13
C ARG A 543 10.94 -13.63 -25.77
N ASN A 544 12.13 -14.18 -25.96
CA ASN A 544 13.19 -13.57 -26.73
C ASN A 544 12.92 -13.76 -28.24
N ALA A 545 12.19 -12.82 -28.82
CA ALA A 545 11.78 -12.86 -30.23
C ALA A 545 12.96 -12.99 -31.21
N TRP A 546 14.14 -12.44 -30.87
CA TRP A 546 15.33 -12.52 -31.74
C TRP A 546 15.84 -13.94 -31.92
N ASN A 547 15.81 -14.76 -30.86
CA ASN A 547 16.21 -16.18 -30.93
C ASN A 547 15.24 -17.02 -31.76
N VAL A 548 13.98 -16.61 -31.88
CA VAL A 548 12.95 -17.29 -32.69
C VAL A 548 13.04 -16.88 -34.15
N LEU A 549 13.30 -15.59 -34.42
CA LEU A 549 13.46 -15.05 -35.77
C LEU A 549 14.73 -15.56 -36.46
N LEU A 550 15.82 -15.80 -35.71
CA LEU A 550 17.08 -16.32 -36.24
C LEU A 550 17.10 -17.85 -36.44
N LYS A 551 16.22 -18.60 -35.75
CA LYS A 551 16.16 -20.08 -35.83
C LYS A 551 15.15 -20.60 -36.86
N LYS A 552 14.30 -19.75 -37.44
CA LYS A 552 13.56 -20.15 -38.64
C LYS A 552 14.52 -20.05 -39.83
N PRO A 553 14.61 -21.07 -40.71
CA PRO A 553 15.27 -20.86 -41.99
C PRO A 553 14.55 -19.68 -42.64
N VAL A 554 15.32 -18.65 -42.99
CA VAL A 554 14.83 -17.49 -43.72
C VAL A 554 14.14 -18.07 -44.96
N SER A 555 12.82 -18.15 -44.96
CA SER A 555 12.09 -18.55 -46.17
C SER A 555 12.46 -17.54 -47.25
N ASP A 556 12.71 -18.00 -48.48
CA ASP A 556 13.20 -17.22 -49.62
C ASP A 556 12.49 -15.86 -49.84
N SER A 557 11.28 -15.70 -49.30
CA SER A 557 10.52 -14.45 -49.24
C SER A 557 11.23 -13.27 -48.56
N VAL A 558 12.08 -13.48 -47.55
CA VAL A 558 12.78 -12.38 -46.84
C VAL A 558 14.08 -11.97 -47.57
N ILE A 559 14.70 -12.89 -48.32
CA ILE A 559 15.84 -12.57 -49.20
C ILE A 559 15.40 -11.62 -50.32
N ASN A 560 14.15 -11.72 -50.78
CA ASN A 560 13.60 -10.77 -51.77
C ASN A 560 13.43 -9.34 -51.23
N LEU A 561 13.18 -9.14 -49.92
CA LEU A 561 13.03 -7.80 -49.35
C LEU A 561 14.37 -7.05 -49.20
N VAL A 562 15.46 -7.76 -48.90
CA VAL A 562 16.82 -7.19 -48.87
C VAL A 562 17.42 -7.09 -50.28
N GLY A 563 17.01 -7.95 -51.21
CA GLY A 563 17.34 -7.83 -52.64
C GLY A 563 16.71 -6.60 -53.31
N LEU A 564 15.46 -6.26 -52.93
CA LEU A 564 14.77 -5.07 -53.44
C LEU A 564 15.39 -3.76 -52.94
N SER A 565 15.90 -3.68 -51.70
CA SER A 565 16.56 -2.46 -51.21
C SER A 565 17.91 -2.17 -51.89
N ARG A 566 18.59 -3.18 -52.44
CA ARG A 566 19.83 -3.01 -53.22
C ARG A 566 19.60 -2.59 -54.68
N LEU A 567 18.42 -2.83 -55.25
CA LEU A 567 18.04 -2.33 -56.58
C LEU A 567 17.63 -0.83 -56.56
N PHE A 568 17.25 -0.28 -55.41
CA PHE A 568 16.91 1.14 -55.27
C PHE A 568 18.09 2.07 -54.93
N TYR A 569 19.30 1.53 -54.72
CA TYR A 569 20.49 2.34 -54.40
C TYR A 569 21.51 2.45 -55.54
N ALA A 570 21.31 1.75 -56.66
CA ALA A 570 22.19 1.80 -57.84
C ALA A 570 21.45 2.38 -59.06
N GLY A 571 21.12 3.68 -59.02
CA GLY A 571 20.38 4.33 -60.10
C GLY A 571 20.18 5.83 -59.96
N LYS A 572 21.18 6.59 -59.47
CA LYS A 572 21.18 8.05 -59.53
C LYS A 572 22.34 8.58 -60.38
N LYS A 573 22.16 8.53 -61.71
CA LYS A 573 22.84 9.45 -62.64
C LYS A 573 21.87 9.84 -63.78
N ARG A 574 21.52 11.13 -63.79
CA ARG A 574 21.02 11.98 -64.91
C ARG A 574 19.68 11.60 -65.57
N ALA A 575 18.66 12.46 -65.38
CA ALA A 575 18.09 13.35 -66.43
C ALA A 575 16.64 13.80 -66.09
N GLY A 576 16.41 15.12 -66.14
CA GLY A 576 15.25 15.83 -66.74
C GLY A 576 13.79 15.58 -66.28
N PRO A 577 12.93 16.62 -66.19
CA PRO A 577 11.57 16.50 -65.65
C PRO A 577 10.52 16.33 -66.76
N HIS A 578 9.61 15.36 -66.65
CA HIS A 578 8.29 15.44 -67.30
C HIS A 578 7.20 14.65 -66.56
N LYS A 579 6.02 15.25 -66.54
CA LYS A 579 4.73 14.78 -66.01
C LYS A 579 4.29 13.49 -66.72
N THR A 580 3.70 12.53 -65.99
CA THR A 580 2.27 12.13 -66.01
C THR A 580 2.10 10.66 -65.64
N GLY A 581 1.10 10.38 -64.81
CA GLY A 581 0.25 9.19 -64.89
C GLY A 581 0.85 7.88 -64.37
N LEU A 582 0.37 7.42 -63.21
CA LEU A 582 0.33 5.99 -62.94
C LEU A 582 -1.02 5.58 -62.37
N LEU A 583 -1.59 4.60 -63.07
CA LEU A 583 -2.72 3.77 -62.70
C LEU A 583 -2.48 3.16 -61.31
N GLY A 584 -3.57 3.05 -60.56
CA GLY A 584 -3.59 2.46 -59.23
C GLY A 584 -3.31 0.97 -59.21
N ILE A 585 -2.79 0.53 -58.06
CA ILE A 585 -3.06 -0.79 -57.48
C ILE A 585 -3.31 -0.54 -55.99
N ASP A 586 -4.51 -0.90 -55.57
CA ASP A 586 -5.11 -0.70 -54.25
C ASP A 586 -4.53 -1.74 -53.26
N TYR A 587 -3.90 -1.28 -52.17
CA TYR A 587 -3.42 -2.12 -51.06
C TYR A 587 -4.12 -1.70 -49.76
N HIS A 588 -5.43 -1.87 -49.71
CA HIS A 588 -6.19 -1.88 -48.46
C HIS A 588 -6.45 -3.32 -48.01
N ARG A 589 -5.53 -3.87 -47.22
CA ARG A 589 -5.76 -4.88 -46.17
C ARG A 589 -4.43 -5.09 -45.44
N PHE A 590 -4.51 -5.24 -44.12
CA PHE A 590 -3.41 -5.23 -43.13
C PHE A 590 -3.08 -3.83 -42.58
N PHE A 591 -3.23 -3.71 -41.25
CA PHE A 591 -3.04 -2.54 -40.36
C PHE A 591 -4.27 -1.64 -40.10
N PRO A 592 -4.96 -1.81 -38.94
CA PRO A 592 -5.63 -0.73 -38.26
C PRO A 592 -4.76 -0.26 -37.08
N PHE A 593 -3.80 0.62 -37.33
CA PHE A 593 -3.25 1.50 -36.29
C PHE A 593 -3.19 2.92 -36.86
N LYS A 594 -4.17 3.75 -36.47
CA LYS A 594 -4.10 5.20 -36.65
C LYS A 594 -3.48 5.78 -35.38
N ILE A 595 -2.21 6.17 -35.45
CA ILE A 595 -1.58 7.06 -34.47
C ILE A 595 -1.93 8.49 -34.88
N TYR A 596 -2.75 9.16 -34.08
CA TYR A 596 -2.94 10.61 -34.21
C TYR A 596 -1.84 11.30 -33.37
N HIS A 597 -0.83 11.85 -34.03
CA HIS A 597 -0.04 12.93 -33.45
C HIS A 597 -0.82 14.23 -33.65
N HIS A 598 -1.25 14.86 -32.56
CA HIS A 598 -1.55 16.29 -32.54
C HIS A 598 -0.44 16.99 -31.77
N TYR A 599 0.39 17.69 -32.53
CA TYR A 599 1.17 18.83 -32.07
C TYR A 599 0.23 20.03 -31.99
N VAL A 600 0.19 20.71 -30.85
CA VAL A 600 -0.14 22.14 -30.77
C VAL A 600 0.84 22.74 -29.76
N GLY A 601 1.53 23.79 -30.18
CA GLY A 601 2.52 24.51 -29.39
C GLY A 601 1.95 25.68 -28.60
#